data_AF-A0A4Q1RFE9-F1
#
_entry.id   AF-A0A4Q1RFE9-F1
#
_cell.length_a   1.000
_cell.length_b   1.000
_cell.length_c   1.000
_cell.angle_alpha   90.00
_cell.angle_beta   90.00
_cell.angle_gamma   90.00
#
_symmetry.space_group_name_H-M   'P 1'
#
loop_
_entity.id
_entity.type
_entity.pdbx_description
1 polymer ?
#
loop_
_entity_poly.entity_id
_entity_poly.type
_entity_poly.pdbx_seq_one_letter_code
_entity_poly.pdbx_strand_id
1 'polypeptide(L)'
;MNRIIVTIRINQKKEYDLELPVHQKIKDLMQDISDSLEGLDPLSWFDPEKVSFMDKRTGRRLNPENSLLEECVWNGDILEIQGYK
;
A
#
# COMPACT_ATOMS: atom_id res chain seq x y z
N MET A 1 11.80 13.78 9.30
CA MET A 1 11.37 12.94 8.16
C MET A 1 10.13 12.19 8.62
N ASN A 2 8.96 12.50 8.07
CA ASN A 2 7.70 11.89 8.52
C ASN A 2 7.47 10.58 7.76
N ARG A 3 7.67 9.47 8.45
CA ARG A 3 7.30 8.13 8.00
C ARG A 3 6.25 7.59 8.97
N ILE A 4 5.38 6.75 8.46
CA ILE A 4 4.37 6.04 9.25
C ILE A 4 4.52 4.55 9.00
N ILE A 5 4.16 3.76 9.99
CA ILE A 5 4.06 2.32 9.85
C ILE A 5 2.63 2.01 9.46
N VAL A 6 2.43 1.32 8.35
CA VAL A 6 1.12 0.88 7.88
C VAL A 6 1.14 -0.63 7.66
N THR A 7 0.00 -1.27 7.87
CA THR A 7 -0.15 -2.70 7.63
C THR A 7 -0.71 -2.91 6.22
N ILE A 8 0.10 -3.45 5.32
CA ILE A 8 -0.32 -3.82 3.96
C ILE A 8 -0.85 -5.25 3.96
N ARG A 9 -2.11 -5.42 3.57
CA ARG A 9 -2.76 -6.73 3.44
C ARG A 9 -2.86 -7.14 1.96
N ILE A 10 -2.35 -8.31 1.64
CA ILE A 10 -2.30 -8.86 0.27
C ILE A 10 -3.11 -10.16 0.20
N ASN A 11 -4.00 -10.27 -0.78
CA ASN A 11 -4.83 -11.46 -1.03
C ASN A 11 -5.58 -12.00 0.21
N GLN A 12 -5.93 -11.12 1.16
CA GLN A 12 -6.64 -11.43 2.40
C GLN A 12 -5.98 -12.48 3.32
N LYS A 13 -4.73 -12.88 3.03
CA LYS A 13 -4.02 -13.94 3.76
C LYS A 13 -2.70 -13.48 4.37
N LYS A 14 -2.08 -12.44 3.82
CA LYS A 14 -0.79 -11.96 4.29
C LYS A 14 -0.86 -10.49 4.65
N GLU A 15 -0.21 -10.16 5.75
CA GLU A 15 -0.14 -8.82 6.33
C GLU A 15 1.32 -8.47 6.56
N TYR A 16 1.73 -7.29 6.09
CA TYR A 16 3.09 -6.81 6.15
C TYR A 16 3.09 -5.42 6.77
N ASP A 17 3.77 -5.26 7.89
CA ASP A 17 3.99 -3.94 8.48
C ASP A 17 5.17 -3.27 7.77
N LEU A 18 4.89 -2.16 7.08
CA LEU A 18 5.87 -1.42 6.29
C LEU A 18 5.95 0.02 6.75
N GLU A 19 7.18 0.52 6.89
CA GLU A 19 7.44 1.91 7.22
C GLU A 19 7.49 2.74 5.91
N LEU A 20 6.43 3.49 5.64
CA LEU A 20 6.29 4.26 4.40
C LEU A 20 6.40 5.77 4.63
N PRO A 21 7.04 6.52 3.73
CA PRO A 21 7.08 7.98 3.79
C PRO A 21 5.72 8.59 3.42
N VAL A 22 5.21 9.50 4.27
CA VAL A 22 3.84 10.04 4.10
C VAL A 22 3.67 11.05 2.97
N HIS A 23 4.79 11.63 2.51
CA HIS A 23 4.83 12.66 1.47
C HIS A 23 5.13 12.07 0.08
N GLN A 24 5.41 10.78 0.00
CA GLN A 24 5.66 10.12 -1.28
C GLN A 24 4.32 9.76 -1.92
N LYS A 25 4.28 9.85 -3.24
CA LYS A 25 3.11 9.44 -4.02
C LYS A 25 2.87 7.95 -3.84
N ILE A 26 1.59 7.59 -3.77
CA ILE A 26 1.18 6.21 -3.55
C ILE A 26 1.63 5.30 -4.69
N LYS A 27 1.64 5.76 -5.94
CA LYS A 27 2.14 4.97 -7.08
C LYS A 27 3.60 4.55 -6.92
N ASP A 28 4.44 5.47 -6.46
CA ASP A 28 5.87 5.21 -6.24
C ASP A 28 6.05 4.21 -5.08
N LEU A 29 5.25 4.36 -4.02
CA LEU A 29 5.21 3.40 -2.91
C LEU A 29 4.77 2.01 -3.37
N MET A 30 3.74 1.91 -4.21
CA MET A 30 3.26 0.63 -4.71
C MET A 30 4.33 -0.10 -5.51
N GLN A 31 5.09 0.63 -6.33
CA GLN A 31 6.16 0.05 -7.12
C GLN A 31 7.32 -0.43 -6.24
N ASP A 32 7.72 0.35 -5.24
CA ASP A 32 8.78 0.00 -4.28
C ASP A 32 8.40 -1.23 -3.43
N ILE A 33 7.14 -1.29 -2.98
CA ILE A 33 6.58 -2.43 -2.23
C ILE A 33 6.51 -3.68 -3.12
N SER A 34 6.08 -3.53 -4.38
CA SER A 34 6.03 -4.62 -5.35
C SER A 34 7.41 -5.22 -5.59
N ASP A 35 8.43 -4.39 -5.82
CA ASP A 35 9.82 -4.81 -6.03
C ASP A 35 10.38 -5.54 -4.80
N SER A 36 10.11 -4.98 -3.61
CA SER A 36 10.49 -5.60 -2.33
C SER A 36 9.83 -6.95 -2.11
N LEU A 37 8.55 -7.10 -2.47
CA LEU A 37 7.81 -8.35 -2.32
C LEU A 37 8.18 -9.39 -3.37
N GLU A 38 8.56 -8.97 -4.59
CA GLU A 38 9.09 -9.88 -5.62
C GLU A 38 10.27 -10.69 -5.08
N GLY A 39 11.19 -10.03 -4.37
CA GLY A 39 12.37 -10.65 -3.79
C GLY A 39 12.11 -11.48 -2.53
N LEU A 40 11.04 -11.17 -1.78
CA LEU A 40 10.70 -11.87 -0.53
C LEU A 40 9.79 -13.07 -0.74
N ASP A 41 8.73 -12.92 -1.53
CA ASP A 41 7.72 -13.96 -1.75
C ASP A 41 7.01 -13.78 -3.10
N PRO A 42 7.32 -14.61 -4.11
CA PRO A 42 6.77 -14.46 -5.46
C PRO A 42 5.24 -14.69 -5.54
N LEU A 43 4.61 -15.26 -4.51
CA LEU A 43 3.16 -15.40 -4.42
C LEU A 43 2.47 -14.14 -3.86
N SER A 44 3.24 -13.22 -3.31
CA SER A 44 2.80 -11.94 -2.77
C SER A 44 3.10 -10.77 -3.71
N TRP A 45 3.82 -11.06 -4.80
CA TRP A 45 4.05 -10.12 -5.89
C TRP A 45 2.72 -9.71 -6.53
N PHE A 46 2.61 -8.44 -6.89
CA PHE A 46 1.45 -7.86 -7.56
C PHE A 46 1.90 -6.84 -8.59
N ASP A 47 1.08 -6.64 -9.61
CA ASP A 47 1.33 -5.65 -10.64
C ASP A 47 0.81 -4.29 -10.14
N PRO A 48 1.67 -3.30 -9.80
CA PRO A 48 1.24 -2.04 -9.17
C PRO A 48 0.31 -1.21 -10.07
N GLU A 49 0.34 -1.43 -11.39
CA GLU A 49 -0.56 -0.79 -12.35
C GLU A 49 -1.96 -1.44 -12.39
N LYS A 50 -2.09 -2.69 -11.94
CA LYS A 50 -3.35 -3.45 -11.96
C LYS A 50 -4.03 -3.51 -10.60
N VAL A 51 -3.42 -2.96 -9.56
CA VAL A 51 -3.95 -2.97 -8.20
C VAL A 51 -4.01 -1.56 -7.62
N SER A 52 -4.77 -1.40 -6.53
CA SER A 52 -4.90 -0.17 -5.79
C SER A 52 -4.93 -0.48 -4.30
N PHE A 53 -4.40 0.43 -3.48
CA PHE A 53 -4.62 0.35 -2.04
C PHE A 53 -6.04 0.75 -1.70
N MET A 54 -6.70 -0.09 -0.94
CA MET A 54 -7.99 0.18 -0.32
C MET A 54 -7.77 0.38 1.17
N ASP A 55 -8.05 1.57 1.66
CA ASP A 55 -8.04 1.86 3.08
C ASP A 55 -9.20 1.12 3.76
N LYS A 56 -8.90 0.19 4.67
CA LYS A 56 -9.95 -0.63 5.31
C LYS A 56 -10.76 0.13 6.34
N ARG A 57 -10.20 1.21 6.89
CA ARG A 57 -10.86 2.06 7.86
C ARG A 57 -12.00 2.86 7.22
N THR A 58 -11.75 3.46 6.06
CA THR A 58 -12.72 4.29 5.31
C THR A 58 -13.45 3.51 4.20
N GLY A 59 -12.92 2.37 3.79
CA GLY A 59 -13.42 1.57 2.66
C GLY A 59 -13.17 2.20 1.29
N ARG A 60 -12.30 3.22 1.21
CA ARG A 60 -12.02 3.96 -0.03
C ARG A 60 -10.74 3.47 -0.70
N ARG A 61 -10.73 3.54 -2.03
CA ARG A 61 -9.51 3.32 -2.80
C ARG A 61 -8.68 4.60 -2.77
N LEU A 62 -7.41 4.44 -2.45
CA LEU A 62 -6.46 5.53 -2.42
C LEU A 62 -6.11 5.96 -3.84
N ASN A 63 -6.01 7.26 -4.06
CA ASN A 63 -5.59 7.80 -5.34
C ASN A 63 -4.06 7.64 -5.51
N PRO A 64 -3.58 6.91 -6.54
CA PRO A 64 -2.14 6.69 -6.76
C PRO A 64 -1.33 7.98 -6.98
N GLU A 65 -1.97 9.05 -7.45
CA GLU A 65 -1.33 10.36 -7.66
C GLU A 65 -1.16 11.17 -6.37
N ASN A 66 -1.92 10.83 -5.32
CA ASN A 66 -1.88 11.49 -4.02
C ASN A 66 -0.86 10.81 -3.09
N SER A 67 -0.53 11.51 -2.01
CA SER A 67 0.33 11.01 -0.94
C SER A 67 -0.50 10.34 0.17
N LEU A 68 0.10 9.49 0.99
CA LEU A 68 -0.57 8.89 2.16
C LEU A 68 -1.14 9.95 3.11
N LEU A 69 -0.45 11.09 3.25
CA LEU A 69 -0.92 12.22 4.06
C LEU A 69 -2.20 12.85 3.50
N GLU A 70 -2.28 13.01 2.18
CA GLU A 70 -3.43 13.62 1.50
C GLU A 70 -4.65 12.72 1.59
N GLU A 71 -4.42 11.42 1.50
CA GLU A 71 -5.47 10.41 1.68
C GLU A 71 -5.80 10.11 3.15
N CYS A 72 -5.24 10.88 4.10
CA CYS A 72 -5.48 10.75 5.52
C CYS A 72 -5.17 9.35 6.09
N VAL A 73 -4.08 8.73 5.63
CA VAL A 73 -3.56 7.46 6.16
C VAL A 73 -2.61 7.73 7.33
N TRP A 74 -2.80 7.02 8.44
CA TRP A 74 -2.03 7.22 9.66
C TRP A 74 -1.26 5.97 10.08
N ASN A 75 -0.41 6.12 11.10
CA ASN A 75 0.32 5.01 11.67
C ASN A 75 -0.64 3.95 12.25
N GLY A 76 -0.52 2.71 11.79
CA GLY A 76 -1.37 1.58 12.14
C GLY A 76 -2.62 1.42 11.26
N ASP A 77 -2.82 2.25 10.24
CA ASP A 77 -3.87 2.00 9.24
C ASP A 77 -3.57 0.73 8.44
N ILE A 78 -4.65 0.05 8.04
CA ILE A 78 -4.60 -1.20 7.28
C ILE A 78 -5.01 -0.91 5.85
N LEU A 79 -4.07 -1.09 4.93
CA LEU A 79 -4.28 -0.92 3.49
C LEU A 79 -4.36 -2.29 2.83
N GLU A 80 -5.47 -2.59 2.18
CA GLU A 80 -5.67 -3.84 1.46
C GLU A 80 -5.39 -3.64 -0.03
N ILE A 81 -4.53 -4.46 -0.60
CA ILE A 81 -4.27 -4.45 -2.04
C ILE A 81 -5.43 -5.14 -2.75
N GLN A 82 -6.06 -4.42 -3.67
CA GLN A 82 -7.17 -4.92 -4.45
C GLN A 82 -6.97 -4.63 -5.94
N GLY A 83 -7.21 -5.62 -6.80
CA GLY A 83 -7.17 -5.45 -8.25
C GLY A 83 -8.22 -4.47 -8.77
N TYR A 84 -7.87 -3.72 -9.81
CA TYR A 84 -8.85 -3.09 -10.68
C TYR A 84 -9.61 -4.23 -11.40
N LYS A 85 -10.92 -4.25 -11.24
CA LYS A 85 -11.81 -5.29 -11.77
C LYS A 85 -12.22 -4.95 -13.20
#